data_AF-D8Q447-F1
#
_entry.id   AF-D8Q447-F1
#
_cell.length_a   1.000
_cell.length_b   1.000
_cell.length_c   1.000
_cell.angle_alpha   90.00
_cell.angle_beta   90.00
_cell.angle_gamma   90.00
#
_symmetry.space_group_name_H-M   'P 1'
#
loop_
_entity.id
_entity.type
_entity.pdbx_description
1 polymer ?
#
loop_
_entity_poly.entity_id
_entity_poly.type
_entity_poly.pdbx_seq_one_letter_code
_entity_poly.pdbx_strand_id
1 'polypeptide(L)'
;MTQGPEPQPAEGAPSDEEDESSDDSDDSDSGSEDSDSASSSAASSSSSSCPPEMTLEALEGLWRKARDIAAAAEKESSSRDAIDEQEDVIQLDTEPGAEERLPRLELSTADKSYFTFDRIGKGKVPLSLRDPEIERAEKAMADFAAPAPPEGPPELTKSGKPLTKREKKEVCGLISATSVRLKKRTAGPAWFDLPAPPEADLPRLYREVEALRLRNQLDPKRFYRKDEGEGKGIKGLPKHFAIGTIVPSPLPFGGASSENLTRAERKRSLVDELVDDAEATRYAKRKFGDLQGKRGAAGRNTRFGKQRRTKW
;
A
#
# COMPACT_ATOMS: atom_id res chain seq x y z
N MET A 1 73.04 4.67 45.79
CA MET A 1 72.10 3.53 45.83
C MET A 1 71.20 3.71 44.63
N THR A 2 71.21 2.96 43.54
CA THR A 2 71.69 1.63 43.14
C THR A 2 71.75 1.66 41.59
N GLN A 3 72.89 1.33 40.97
CA GLN A 3 73.12 0.18 40.06
C GLN A 3 72.31 0.18 38.72
N GLY A 4 73.05 0.15 37.59
CA GLY A 4 72.54 -0.06 36.20
C GLY A 4 72.16 -1.54 35.91
N PRO A 5 72.22 -2.08 34.67
CA PRO A 5 72.72 -1.55 33.37
C PRO A 5 71.83 -1.82 32.12
N GLU A 6 72.34 -1.41 30.95
CA GLU A 6 72.01 -1.71 29.51
C GLU A 6 72.11 -3.22 29.14
N PRO A 7 72.04 -3.70 27.85
CA PRO A 7 71.04 -3.64 26.75
C PRO A 7 70.65 -5.07 26.24
N GLN A 8 69.74 -5.19 25.23
CA GLN A 8 69.89 -5.98 23.97
C GLN A 8 68.54 -6.24 23.23
N PRO A 9 68.57 -6.48 21.90
CA PRO A 9 67.43 -6.42 20.98
C PRO A 9 66.84 -7.80 20.63
N ALA A 10 65.61 -7.84 20.13
CA ALA A 10 65.01 -9.03 19.51
C ALA A 10 64.65 -8.73 18.05
N GLU A 11 65.34 -9.42 17.17
CA GLU A 11 65.05 -9.53 15.75
C GLU A 11 63.85 -10.45 15.51
N GLY A 12 63.14 -10.22 14.40
CA GLY A 12 61.99 -11.03 13.97
C GLY A 12 61.61 -10.65 12.55
N ALA A 13 62.40 -11.13 11.59
CA ALA A 13 62.13 -11.08 10.17
C ALA A 13 61.15 -12.22 9.76
N PRO A 14 60.51 -12.14 8.59
CA PRO A 14 59.37 -12.97 8.19
C PRO A 14 59.82 -14.30 7.57
N SER A 15 59.04 -15.35 7.83
CA SER A 15 59.11 -16.62 7.11
C SER A 15 58.24 -16.55 5.85
N ASP A 16 58.91 -16.63 4.70
CA ASP A 16 58.37 -17.04 3.41
C ASP A 16 57.81 -18.46 3.51
N GLU A 17 56.56 -18.65 3.09
CA GLU A 17 56.01 -19.95 2.69
C GLU A 17 55.42 -19.73 1.30
N GLU A 18 56.04 -20.38 0.32
CA GLU A 18 55.54 -20.52 -1.03
C GLU A 18 54.44 -21.60 -1.02
N ASP A 19 53.31 -21.33 -1.66
CA ASP A 19 52.39 -22.40 -2.04
C ASP A 19 52.03 -22.21 -3.52
N GLU A 20 52.46 -23.20 -4.29
CA GLU A 20 52.25 -23.33 -5.71
C GLU A 20 50.93 -24.06 -6.00
N SER A 21 50.29 -23.65 -7.10
CA SER A 21 49.48 -24.49 -8.00
C SER A 21 48.16 -25.11 -7.48
N SER A 22 47.05 -24.70 -8.10
CA SER A 22 46.31 -25.59 -9.01
C SER A 22 45.19 -24.80 -9.70
N ASP A 23 45.33 -24.66 -11.02
CA ASP A 23 44.21 -24.46 -11.96
C ASP A 23 43.19 -25.58 -11.78
N ASP A 24 41.91 -25.22 -11.70
CA ASP A 24 40.83 -26.12 -12.10
C ASP A 24 39.82 -25.32 -12.92
N SER A 25 39.77 -25.68 -14.19
CA SER A 25 38.84 -25.20 -15.19
C SER A 25 37.64 -26.14 -15.16
N ASP A 26 36.44 -25.60 -14.94
CA ASP A 26 35.22 -26.37 -15.23
C ASP A 26 34.33 -25.51 -16.14
N ASP A 27 34.36 -25.91 -17.41
CA ASP A 27 33.41 -25.57 -18.46
C ASP A 27 32.07 -26.23 -18.12
N SER A 28 31.00 -25.46 -18.09
CA SER A 28 29.65 -26.02 -18.11
C SER A 28 28.80 -25.21 -19.08
N ASP A 29 28.80 -25.74 -20.30
CA ASP A 29 27.86 -25.47 -21.37
C ASP A 29 26.47 -25.99 -20.95
N SER A 30 25.44 -25.18 -21.10
CA SER A 30 24.05 -25.61 -20.90
C SER A 30 23.12 -24.77 -21.75
N GLY A 31 22.96 -25.23 -23.00
CA GLY A 31 21.66 -25.69 -23.49
C GLY A 31 20.54 -24.66 -23.55
N SER A 32 20.41 -24.02 -24.71
CA SER A 32 19.22 -23.31 -25.17
C SER A 32 18.08 -24.29 -25.49
N GLU A 33 16.91 -24.07 -24.92
CA GLU A 33 15.67 -24.75 -25.31
C GLU A 33 14.58 -23.70 -25.60
N ASP A 34 14.44 -23.36 -26.89
CA ASP A 34 13.30 -22.65 -27.43
C ASP A 34 12.09 -23.61 -27.52
N SER A 35 10.94 -23.19 -27.01
CA SER A 35 9.67 -23.91 -27.19
C SER A 35 8.60 -22.96 -27.71
N ASP A 36 8.52 -22.89 -29.03
CA ASP A 36 7.35 -22.39 -29.75
C ASP A 36 6.29 -23.49 -29.81
N SER A 37 5.06 -23.16 -29.43
CA SER A 37 3.89 -24.01 -29.72
C SER A 37 2.71 -23.13 -30.09
N ALA A 38 2.60 -22.88 -31.39
CA ALA A 38 1.36 -22.49 -32.02
C ALA A 38 0.52 -23.74 -32.28
N SER A 39 -0.72 -23.77 -31.81
CA SER A 39 -1.71 -24.75 -32.28
C SER A 39 -3.02 -24.04 -32.65
N SER A 40 -3.45 -24.37 -33.85
CA SER A 40 -4.51 -23.82 -34.67
C SER A 40 -5.93 -24.15 -34.22
N SER A 41 -6.82 -23.19 -34.49
CA SER A 41 -8.24 -23.29 -34.88
C SER A 41 -8.94 -24.65 -34.92
N ALA A 42 -10.13 -24.72 -34.32
CA ALA A 42 -11.29 -25.38 -34.92
C ALA A 42 -12.60 -24.75 -34.40
N ALA A 43 -13.42 -24.28 -35.32
CA ALA A 43 -14.79 -23.84 -35.10
C ALA A 43 -15.77 -25.00 -35.33
N SER A 44 -16.92 -24.97 -34.62
CA SER A 44 -18.23 -25.61 -34.87
C SER A 44 -18.86 -25.96 -33.51
N SER A 45 -20.16 -25.93 -33.26
CA SER A 45 -21.36 -25.52 -33.98
C SER A 45 -22.49 -25.52 -32.95
N SER A 46 -23.47 -24.63 -33.14
CA SER A 46 -24.74 -24.55 -32.43
C SER A 46 -25.44 -25.89 -32.18
N SER A 47 -25.95 -26.12 -30.97
CA SER A 47 -27.15 -26.93 -30.78
C SER A 47 -28.12 -26.20 -29.83
N SER A 48 -29.25 -25.83 -30.41
CA SER A 48 -30.43 -25.31 -29.75
C SER A 48 -31.12 -26.46 -29.02
N SER A 49 -31.43 -26.29 -27.74
CA SER A 49 -32.37 -27.16 -27.02
C SER A 49 -33.43 -26.27 -26.36
N CYS A 50 -34.62 -26.27 -26.97
CA CYS A 50 -35.80 -25.63 -26.43
C CYS A 50 -36.31 -26.43 -25.20
N PRO A 51 -36.67 -25.78 -24.08
CA PRO A 51 -37.36 -26.45 -22.99
C PRO A 51 -38.79 -26.85 -23.41
N PRO A 52 -39.36 -27.95 -22.87
CA PRO A 52 -40.71 -28.35 -23.20
C PRO A 52 -41.72 -27.30 -22.69
N GLU A 53 -42.63 -26.88 -23.57
CA GLU A 53 -43.73 -25.98 -23.22
C GLU A 53 -44.64 -26.64 -22.16
N MET A 54 -44.67 -26.08 -20.95
CA MET A 54 -45.61 -26.47 -19.91
C MET A 54 -47.03 -26.15 -20.39
N THR A 55 -47.88 -27.17 -20.55
CA THR A 55 -49.26 -26.95 -20.94
C THR A 55 -50.00 -26.19 -19.82
N LEU A 56 -50.91 -25.29 -20.20
CA LEU A 56 -51.71 -24.49 -19.24
C LEU A 56 -52.41 -25.40 -18.20
N GLU A 57 -52.85 -26.58 -18.63
CA GLU A 57 -53.49 -27.59 -17.78
C GLU A 57 -52.55 -28.16 -16.71
N ALA A 58 -51.28 -28.39 -17.04
CA ALA A 58 -50.29 -28.87 -16.08
C ALA A 58 -50.00 -27.81 -15.01
N LEU A 59 -49.97 -26.54 -15.42
CA LEU A 59 -49.85 -25.41 -14.52
C LEU A 59 -51.05 -25.36 -13.59
N GLU A 60 -52.27 -25.31 -14.13
CA GLU A 60 -53.52 -25.30 -13.34
C GLU A 60 -53.61 -26.48 -12.37
N GLY A 61 -53.20 -27.68 -12.78
CA GLY A 61 -53.12 -28.85 -11.93
C GLY A 61 -52.16 -28.66 -10.75
N LEU A 62 -51.03 -27.99 -10.97
CA LEU A 62 -50.05 -27.67 -9.93
C LEU A 62 -50.60 -26.62 -8.94
N TRP A 63 -51.32 -25.61 -9.43
CA TRP A 63 -51.99 -24.63 -8.58
C TRP A 63 -53.11 -25.25 -7.73
N ARG A 64 -53.88 -26.20 -8.27
CA ARG A 64 -54.90 -26.93 -7.48
C ARG A 64 -54.26 -27.77 -6.38
N LYS A 65 -53.21 -28.54 -6.69
CA LYS A 65 -52.44 -29.30 -5.69
C LYS A 65 -51.88 -28.42 -4.58
N ALA A 66 -51.33 -27.26 -4.91
CA ALA A 66 -50.83 -26.31 -3.92
C ALA A 66 -51.96 -25.82 -2.98
N ARG A 67 -53.15 -25.57 -3.53
CA ARG A 67 -54.33 -25.14 -2.77
C ARG A 67 -54.85 -26.24 -1.84
N ASP A 68 -54.85 -27.49 -2.29
CA ASP A 68 -55.27 -28.64 -1.48
C ASP A 68 -54.29 -28.90 -0.31
N ILE A 69 -52.98 -28.76 -0.55
CA ILE A 69 -51.94 -28.88 0.49
C ILE A 69 -52.13 -27.77 1.55
N ALA A 70 -52.39 -26.53 1.13
CA ALA A 70 -52.67 -25.44 2.06
C ALA A 70 -53.93 -25.70 2.90
N ALA A 71 -55.01 -26.17 2.29
CA ALA A 71 -56.24 -26.51 3.00
C ALA A 71 -56.06 -27.70 3.98
N ALA A 72 -55.26 -28.70 3.60
CA ALA A 72 -54.91 -29.81 4.49
C ALA A 72 -54.08 -29.33 5.70
N ALA A 73 -53.13 -28.42 5.48
CA ALA A 73 -52.33 -27.81 6.55
C ALA A 73 -53.18 -26.97 7.52
N GLU A 74 -54.19 -26.25 7.01
CA GLU A 74 -55.15 -25.53 7.89
C GLU A 74 -56.00 -26.50 8.72
N LYS A 75 -56.41 -27.64 8.15
CA LYS A 75 -57.20 -28.63 8.88
C LYS A 75 -56.39 -29.33 9.98
N GLU A 76 -55.13 -29.66 9.71
CA GLU A 76 -54.19 -30.20 10.70
C GLU A 76 -53.95 -29.22 11.86
N SER A 77 -53.82 -27.92 11.57
CA SER A 77 -53.65 -26.90 12.62
C SER A 77 -54.90 -26.67 13.47
N SER A 78 -56.11 -26.85 12.91
CA SER A 78 -57.37 -26.76 13.68
C SER A 78 -57.67 -27.97 14.60
N SER A 79 -56.95 -29.09 14.42
CA SER A 79 -57.18 -30.34 15.17
C SER A 79 -56.25 -30.57 16.36
N ARG A 80 -55.30 -29.64 16.62
CA ARG A 80 -54.32 -29.72 17.73
C ARG A 80 -54.70 -28.93 18.99
N ASP A 81 -55.80 -28.19 19.01
CA ASP A 81 -56.22 -27.31 20.13
C ASP A 81 -57.40 -27.84 20.95
N ALA A 82 -57.44 -29.14 21.24
CA ALA A 82 -58.34 -29.67 22.27
C ALA A 82 -57.66 -30.84 22.98
N ILE A 83 -57.68 -30.83 24.34
CA ILE A 83 -57.03 -31.75 25.32
C ILE A 83 -55.70 -31.11 25.85
N ASP A 84 -55.46 -30.75 27.13
CA ASP A 84 -55.87 -31.26 28.44
C ASP A 84 -55.56 -30.24 29.58
N GLU A 85 -56.26 -30.36 30.72
CA GLU A 85 -55.77 -29.90 32.05
C GLU A 85 -55.58 -31.13 32.95
N GLN A 86 -54.33 -31.43 33.37
CA GLN A 86 -53.91 -31.87 34.71
C GLN A 86 -52.49 -32.50 34.76
N GLU A 87 -51.64 -31.90 35.61
CA GLU A 87 -50.57 -32.46 36.47
C GLU A 87 -49.22 -32.97 35.89
N ASP A 88 -48.17 -32.19 36.19
CA ASP A 88 -46.76 -32.43 36.55
C ASP A 88 -46.02 -33.73 36.15
N VAL A 89 -45.05 -33.61 35.20
CA VAL A 89 -43.74 -34.33 35.19
C VAL A 89 -42.67 -33.49 34.46
N ILE A 90 -41.45 -33.42 35.01
CA ILE A 90 -40.27 -32.70 34.53
C ILE A 90 -39.62 -33.38 33.31
N GLN A 91 -39.26 -32.62 32.25
CA GLN A 91 -38.19 -32.99 31.29
C GLN A 91 -37.53 -31.77 30.61
N LEU A 92 -36.24 -31.93 30.34
CA LEU A 92 -35.20 -30.96 29.94
C LEU A 92 -35.24 -30.58 28.45
N ASP A 93 -34.76 -29.35 28.17
CA ASP A 93 -34.23 -28.81 26.91
C ASP A 93 -35.09 -28.89 25.62
N THR A 94 -35.57 -27.74 25.13
CA THR A 94 -35.56 -27.30 23.71
C THR A 94 -36.22 -25.92 23.59
N GLU A 95 -35.47 -24.96 23.05
CA GLU A 95 -35.86 -23.63 22.56
C GLU A 95 -37.36 -23.43 22.21
N PRO A 96 -38.06 -22.40 22.72
CA PRO A 96 -39.25 -21.92 22.03
C PRO A 96 -38.78 -21.11 20.83
N GLY A 97 -38.52 -21.83 19.73
CA GLY A 97 -38.55 -21.26 18.39
C GLY A 97 -39.93 -20.65 18.18
N ALA A 98 -40.05 -19.37 18.51
CA ALA A 98 -41.13 -18.52 18.04
C ALA A 98 -41.05 -18.54 16.52
N GLU A 99 -41.81 -19.43 15.90
CA GLU A 99 -42.17 -19.34 14.49
C GLU A 99 -43.01 -18.07 14.34
N GLU A 100 -42.34 -16.91 14.31
CA GLU A 100 -42.92 -15.66 13.82
C GLU A 100 -43.31 -15.90 12.36
N ARG A 101 -44.58 -16.29 12.17
CA ARG A 101 -45.20 -16.37 10.85
C ARG A 101 -44.93 -15.05 10.15
N LEU A 102 -44.25 -15.13 9.01
CA LEU A 102 -43.78 -13.95 8.28
C LEU A 102 -44.94 -12.95 8.10
N PRO A 103 -44.71 -11.66 8.37
CA PRO A 103 -45.75 -10.65 8.25
C PRO A 103 -46.32 -10.65 6.84
N ARG A 104 -47.65 -10.64 6.76
CA ARG A 104 -48.38 -10.60 5.49
C ARG A 104 -48.01 -9.29 4.77
N LEU A 105 -47.42 -9.40 3.59
CA LEU A 105 -47.01 -8.26 2.78
C LEU A 105 -48.24 -7.48 2.30
N GLU A 106 -48.51 -6.35 2.93
CA GLU A 106 -49.52 -5.37 2.54
C GLU A 106 -49.08 -4.65 1.26
N LEU A 107 -49.45 -5.19 0.09
CA LEU A 107 -49.22 -4.57 -1.24
C LEU A 107 -50.09 -3.31 -1.48
N SER A 108 -50.68 -2.72 -0.44
CA SER A 108 -51.67 -1.64 -0.57
C SER A 108 -51.06 -0.25 -0.76
N THR A 109 -49.75 -0.09 -0.56
CA THR A 109 -49.05 1.17 -0.86
C THR A 109 -48.31 0.96 -2.17
N ALA A 110 -48.98 1.25 -3.29
CA ALA A 110 -48.38 1.13 -4.61
C ALA A 110 -47.10 1.98 -4.68
N ASP A 111 -45.95 1.32 -4.64
CA ASP A 111 -44.65 1.95 -4.81
C ASP A 111 -44.62 2.72 -6.13
N LYS A 112 -44.12 3.95 -6.07
CA LYS A 112 -43.89 4.76 -7.26
C LYS A 112 -42.96 3.99 -8.20
N SER A 113 -43.22 4.02 -9.51
CA SER A 113 -42.44 3.26 -10.47
C SER A 113 -40.96 3.68 -10.46
N TYR A 114 -40.06 2.70 -10.42
CA TYR A 114 -38.61 2.90 -10.53
C TYR A 114 -38.19 3.64 -11.80
N PHE A 115 -39.01 3.62 -12.85
CA PHE A 115 -38.73 4.32 -14.10
C PHE A 115 -39.67 5.50 -14.27
N THR A 116 -39.12 6.69 -14.53
CA THR A 116 -39.92 7.87 -14.89
C THR A 116 -39.91 8.08 -16.40
N PHE A 117 -41.11 8.17 -16.99
CA PHE A 117 -41.34 8.46 -18.40
C PHE A 117 -42.08 9.79 -18.54
N ASP A 118 -41.62 10.66 -19.45
CA ASP A 118 -42.35 11.88 -19.77
C ASP A 118 -43.60 11.56 -20.59
N ARG A 119 -44.77 11.92 -20.05
CA ARG A 119 -46.08 11.70 -20.70
C ARG A 119 -46.26 12.45 -22.03
N ILE A 120 -45.29 13.26 -22.44
CA ILE A 120 -45.37 14.20 -23.56
C ILE A 120 -44.68 13.66 -24.83
N GLY A 121 -43.77 12.68 -24.69
CA GLY A 121 -43.04 12.11 -25.83
C GLY A 121 -43.54 10.72 -26.21
N LYS A 122 -43.88 10.52 -27.48
CA LYS A 122 -44.03 9.17 -28.06
C LYS A 122 -42.64 8.51 -28.19
N GLY A 123 -42.08 8.04 -27.07
CA GLY A 123 -40.78 7.38 -27.02
C GLY A 123 -40.70 6.43 -25.83
N LYS A 124 -40.51 5.14 -26.11
CA LYS A 124 -40.50 4.04 -25.12
C LYS A 124 -39.13 3.90 -24.41
N VAL A 125 -38.58 4.99 -23.87
CA VAL A 125 -37.29 4.95 -23.15
C VAL A 125 -37.42 5.75 -21.85
N PRO A 126 -37.03 5.17 -20.69
CA PRO A 126 -37.08 5.88 -19.41
C PRO A 126 -36.00 6.95 -19.36
N LEU A 127 -36.36 8.14 -18.88
CA LEU A 127 -35.44 9.30 -18.81
C LEU A 127 -34.51 9.23 -17.60
N SER A 128 -34.98 8.61 -16.52
CA SER A 128 -34.16 8.39 -15.32
C SER A 128 -34.70 7.21 -14.50
N LEU A 129 -33.76 6.56 -13.82
CA LEU A 129 -34.03 5.55 -12.80
C LEU A 129 -34.20 6.27 -11.46
N ARG A 130 -35.32 6.02 -10.79
CA ARG A 130 -35.61 6.46 -9.44
C ARG A 130 -35.14 5.39 -8.47
N ASP A 131 -34.08 5.68 -7.72
CA ASP A 131 -33.59 4.81 -6.66
C ASP A 131 -34.20 5.21 -5.30
N PRO A 132 -34.95 4.32 -4.63
CA PRO A 132 -35.62 4.64 -3.37
C PRO A 132 -34.65 4.85 -2.21
N GLU A 133 -33.42 4.33 -2.31
CA GLU A 133 -32.36 4.59 -1.34
C GLU A 133 -31.83 6.02 -1.45
N ILE A 134 -31.68 6.54 -2.67
CA ILE A 134 -31.28 7.92 -2.92
C ILE A 134 -32.37 8.88 -2.45
N GLU A 135 -33.66 8.60 -2.72
CA GLU A 135 -34.75 9.45 -2.23
C GLU A 135 -34.86 9.44 -0.69
N ARG A 136 -34.63 8.29 -0.03
CA ARG A 136 -34.53 8.24 1.43
C ARG A 136 -33.36 9.05 1.95
N ALA A 137 -32.20 8.99 1.29
CA ALA A 137 -31.04 9.78 1.66
C ALA A 137 -31.28 11.27 1.45
N GLU A 138 -31.86 11.70 0.33
CA GLU A 138 -32.21 13.10 0.05
C GLU A 138 -33.25 13.62 1.02
N LYS A 139 -34.28 12.83 1.34
CA LYS A 139 -35.29 13.18 2.34
C LYS A 139 -34.67 13.26 3.74
N ALA A 140 -33.83 12.30 4.11
CA ALA A 140 -33.09 12.35 5.36
C ALA A 140 -32.12 13.54 5.41
N MET A 141 -31.53 13.94 4.29
CA MET A 141 -30.70 15.16 4.18
C MET A 141 -31.52 16.45 4.22
N ALA A 142 -32.76 16.43 3.75
CA ALA A 142 -33.67 17.56 3.85
C ALA A 142 -34.26 17.70 5.27
N ASP A 143 -34.57 16.57 5.91
CA ASP A 143 -35.09 16.51 7.28
C ASP A 143 -33.97 16.73 8.31
N PHE A 144 -32.75 16.28 8.00
CA PHE A 144 -31.54 16.68 8.71
C PHE A 144 -31.22 18.10 8.27
N ALA A 145 -31.88 19.07 8.90
CA ALA A 145 -31.48 20.47 8.87
C ALA A 145 -30.04 20.55 9.38
N ALA A 146 -29.09 20.39 8.46
CA ALA A 146 -27.68 20.60 8.74
C ALA A 146 -27.60 22.00 9.35
N PRO A 147 -27.00 22.16 10.55
CA PRO A 147 -26.73 23.49 11.05
C PRO A 147 -26.02 24.22 9.93
N ALA A 148 -26.58 25.36 9.50
CA ALA A 148 -26.08 26.11 8.37
C ALA A 148 -24.55 26.10 8.44
N PRO A 149 -23.85 25.67 7.37
CA PRO A 149 -22.40 25.59 7.40
C PRO A 149 -21.90 26.89 8.00
N PRO A 150 -21.09 26.84 9.08
CA PRO A 150 -20.81 28.01 9.90
C PRO A 150 -20.44 29.12 8.95
N GLU A 151 -21.25 30.19 8.94
CA GLU A 151 -21.04 31.33 8.06
C GLU A 151 -19.56 31.67 8.15
N GLY A 152 -18.85 31.52 7.03
CA GLY A 152 -17.41 31.81 7.00
C GLY A 152 -17.18 33.17 7.65
N PRO A 153 -16.10 33.33 8.44
CA PRO A 153 -15.93 34.45 9.36
C PRO A 153 -16.34 35.74 8.64
N PRO A 154 -17.31 36.50 9.19
CA PRO A 154 -17.88 37.62 8.48
C PRO A 154 -16.74 38.55 8.09
N GLU A 155 -16.69 38.96 6.82
CA GLU A 155 -15.66 39.84 6.25
C GLU A 155 -15.75 41.24 6.87
N LEU A 156 -15.49 41.32 8.17
CA LEU A 156 -15.61 42.50 9.00
C LEU A 156 -14.21 42.81 9.52
N THR A 157 -13.81 44.04 9.29
CA THR A 157 -12.69 44.64 10.01
C THR A 157 -13.00 44.66 11.51
N LYS A 158 -11.99 44.89 12.36
CA LYS A 158 -12.15 45.02 13.83
C LYS A 158 -13.18 46.09 14.26
N SER A 159 -13.68 46.89 13.32
CA SER A 159 -14.66 47.96 13.49
C SER A 159 -16.03 47.71 12.83
N GLY A 160 -16.32 46.48 12.36
CA GLY A 160 -17.67 46.06 11.96
C GLY A 160 -18.21 46.65 10.64
N LYS A 161 -17.36 47.30 9.84
CA LYS A 161 -17.72 47.83 8.51
C LYS A 161 -17.44 46.79 7.41
N PRO A 162 -18.30 46.66 6.37
CA PRO A 162 -18.06 45.74 5.27
C PRO A 162 -16.80 46.14 4.49
N LEU A 163 -15.91 45.18 4.21
CA LEU A 163 -14.68 45.43 3.44
C LEU A 163 -15.00 46.15 2.12
N THR A 164 -14.28 47.22 1.84
CA THR A 164 -14.38 47.97 0.58
C THR A 164 -13.91 47.10 -0.59
N LYS A 165 -14.40 47.37 -1.82
CA LYS A 165 -13.99 46.62 -3.03
C LYS A 165 -12.47 46.56 -3.23
N ARG A 166 -11.72 47.57 -2.75
CA ARG A 166 -10.25 47.61 -2.80
C ARG A 166 -9.62 46.62 -1.82
N GLU A 167 -10.08 46.63 -0.57
CA GLU A 167 -9.60 45.70 0.46
C GLU A 167 -9.92 44.24 0.11
N LYS A 168 -11.10 43.96 -0.46
CA LYS A 168 -11.44 42.60 -0.95
C LYS A 168 -10.50 42.13 -2.05
N LYS A 169 -10.08 43.03 -2.94
CA LYS A 169 -9.12 42.73 -4.02
C LYS A 169 -7.72 42.46 -3.45
N GLU A 170 -7.31 43.18 -2.41
CA GLU A 170 -6.04 42.95 -1.72
C GLU A 170 -6.04 41.64 -0.94
N VAL A 171 -7.12 41.31 -0.23
CA VAL A 171 -7.29 40.04 0.48
C VAL A 171 -7.29 38.87 -0.50
N CYS A 172 -8.03 38.95 -1.60
CA CYS A 172 -8.01 37.94 -2.66
C CYS A 172 -6.62 37.84 -3.33
N GLY A 173 -5.92 38.97 -3.49
CA GLY A 173 -4.53 39.02 -3.94
C GLY A 173 -3.55 38.32 -2.99
N LEU A 174 -3.71 38.51 -1.68
CA LEU A 174 -2.90 37.83 -0.66
C LEU A 174 -3.20 36.33 -0.63
N ILE A 175 -4.48 35.94 -0.67
CA ILE A 175 -4.92 34.54 -0.71
C ILE A 175 -4.36 33.84 -1.96
N SER A 176 -4.47 34.47 -3.13
CA SER A 176 -3.91 33.93 -4.37
C SER A 176 -2.38 33.87 -4.32
N ALA A 177 -1.69 34.87 -3.77
CA ALA A 177 -0.23 34.84 -3.57
C ALA A 177 0.21 33.75 -2.57
N THR A 178 -0.56 33.50 -1.51
CA THR A 178 -0.31 32.39 -0.58
C THR A 178 -0.56 31.04 -1.25
N SER A 179 -1.63 30.91 -2.03
CA SER A 179 -1.94 29.70 -2.81
C SER A 179 -0.85 29.41 -3.84
N VAL A 180 -0.35 30.43 -4.54
CA VAL A 180 0.79 30.31 -5.48
C VAL A 180 2.06 29.90 -4.74
N ARG A 181 2.31 30.41 -3.53
CA ARG A 181 3.44 29.96 -2.70
C ARG A 181 3.31 28.51 -2.28
N LEU A 182 2.12 28.08 -1.85
CA LEU A 182 1.84 26.69 -1.49
C LEU A 182 2.06 25.76 -2.68
N LYS A 183 1.53 26.11 -3.86
CA LYS A 183 1.74 25.37 -5.12
C LYS A 183 3.21 25.24 -5.53
N LYS A 184 4.09 26.17 -5.13
CA LYS A 184 5.54 26.09 -5.42
C LYS A 184 6.32 25.24 -4.43
N ARG A 185 5.79 25.06 -3.22
CA ARG A 185 6.36 24.21 -2.15
C ARG A 185 6.00 22.75 -2.35
N THR A 186 4.91 22.53 -3.07
CA THR A 186 4.29 21.24 -3.25
C THR A 186 4.46 20.78 -4.70
N ALA A 187 4.56 19.47 -4.93
CA ALA A 187 4.69 18.90 -6.27
C ALA A 187 3.44 19.10 -7.16
N GLY A 188 2.33 19.51 -6.55
CA GLY A 188 1.04 19.79 -7.18
C GLY A 188 0.02 18.66 -6.98
N PRO A 189 -1.25 18.88 -7.40
CA PRO A 189 -2.35 17.96 -7.14
C PRO A 189 -2.22 16.64 -7.93
N ALA A 190 -1.54 16.65 -9.07
CA ALA A 190 -1.25 15.44 -9.85
C ALA A 190 -0.36 14.45 -9.09
N TRP A 191 0.37 14.92 -8.08
CA TRP A 191 1.24 14.10 -7.22
C TRP A 191 0.89 14.30 -5.75
N PHE A 192 -0.41 14.20 -5.44
CA PHE A 192 -1.00 14.23 -4.09
C PHE A 192 -0.45 15.31 -3.17
N ASP A 193 -0.11 16.46 -3.75
CA ASP A 193 0.44 17.58 -3.01
C ASP A 193 1.67 17.22 -2.14
N LEU A 194 2.59 16.39 -2.69
CA LEU A 194 3.83 16.02 -2.01
C LEU A 194 4.66 17.26 -1.60
N PRO A 195 4.91 17.48 -0.29
CA PRO A 195 5.65 18.63 0.19
C PRO A 195 7.14 18.50 -0.09
N ALA A 196 7.82 19.63 -0.33
CA ALA A 196 9.27 19.68 -0.27
C ALA A 196 9.75 19.56 1.20
N PRO A 197 10.82 18.81 1.47
CA PRO A 197 11.36 18.67 2.81
C PRO A 197 11.88 20.02 3.35
N PRO A 198 11.74 20.28 4.65
CA PRO A 198 12.18 21.53 5.26
C PRO A 198 13.71 21.62 5.27
N GLU A 199 14.23 22.84 5.11
CA GLU A 199 15.68 23.08 5.03
C GLU A 199 16.45 22.66 6.28
N ALA A 200 15.79 22.65 7.45
CA ALA A 200 16.38 22.25 8.72
C ALA A 200 16.78 20.77 8.77
N ASP A 201 16.04 19.88 8.08
CA ASP A 201 16.29 18.44 8.09
C ASP A 201 17.28 18.01 7.00
N LEU A 202 17.64 18.91 6.08
CA LEU A 202 18.53 18.64 4.95
C LEU A 202 19.87 17.99 5.35
N PRO A 203 20.55 18.37 6.45
CA PRO A 203 21.82 17.73 6.81
C PRO A 203 21.68 16.23 7.11
N ARG A 204 20.55 15.83 7.72
CA ARG A 204 20.24 14.42 7.98
C ARG A 204 19.87 13.71 6.67
N LEU A 205 18.96 14.31 5.91
CA LEU A 205 18.49 13.78 4.63
C LEU A 205 19.64 13.64 3.62
N TYR A 206 20.63 14.53 3.67
CA TYR A 206 21.79 14.49 2.79
C TYR A 206 22.56 13.17 2.91
N ARG A 207 22.76 12.68 4.14
CA ARG A 207 23.46 11.41 4.38
C ARG A 207 22.70 10.23 3.78
N GLU A 208 21.37 10.23 3.93
CA GLU A 208 20.48 9.18 3.42
C GLU A 208 20.45 9.17 1.89
N VAL A 209 20.36 10.36 1.29
CA VAL A 209 20.42 10.57 -0.16
C VAL A 209 21.75 10.13 -0.75
N GLU A 210 22.86 10.46 -0.08
CA GLU A 210 24.19 10.07 -0.52
C GLU A 210 24.38 8.56 -0.46
N ALA A 211 23.86 7.89 0.59
CA ALA A 211 23.87 6.44 0.68
C ALA A 211 23.06 5.78 -0.46
N LEU A 212 21.87 6.30 -0.78
CA LEU A 212 21.07 5.79 -1.90
C LEU A 212 21.78 5.94 -3.25
N ARG A 213 22.47 7.07 -3.46
CA ARG A 213 23.27 7.27 -4.67
C ARG A 213 24.41 6.26 -4.75
N LEU A 214 25.06 5.95 -3.64
CA LEU A 214 26.18 5.03 -3.56
C LEU A 214 25.76 3.56 -3.37
N ARG A 215 24.48 3.22 -3.61
CA ARG A 215 23.93 1.86 -3.42
C ARG A 215 24.75 0.76 -4.10
N ASN A 216 25.33 1.04 -5.26
CA ASN A 216 26.17 0.10 -6.02
C ASN A 216 27.54 -0.17 -5.38
N GLN A 217 27.98 0.68 -4.46
CA GLN A 217 29.26 0.56 -3.76
C GLN A 217 29.10 -0.04 -2.35
N LEU A 218 27.88 -0.08 -1.82
CA LEU A 218 27.58 -0.59 -0.49
C LEU A 218 27.68 -2.12 -0.44
N ASP A 219 27.06 -2.81 -1.41
CA ASP A 219 27.03 -4.27 -1.49
C ASP A 219 27.74 -4.74 -2.78
N PRO A 220 28.83 -5.51 -2.70
CA PRO A 220 29.53 -6.03 -3.88
C PRO A 220 28.70 -7.03 -4.70
N LYS A 221 27.61 -7.58 -4.14
CA LYS A 221 26.77 -8.60 -4.80
C LYS A 221 25.59 -8.00 -5.55
N ARG A 222 25.21 -6.76 -5.23
CA ARG A 222 24.02 -6.12 -5.80
C ARG A 222 24.42 -5.02 -6.77
N PHE A 223 24.06 -5.23 -8.03
CA PHE A 223 24.25 -4.24 -9.10
C PHE A 223 22.90 -3.65 -9.48
N TYR A 224 22.72 -2.35 -9.24
CA TYR A 224 21.55 -1.62 -9.68
C TYR A 224 21.83 -0.90 -10.99
N ARG A 225 20.74 -0.66 -11.74
CA ARG A 225 20.78 0.22 -12.91
C ARG A 225 21.24 1.63 -12.46
N LYS A 226 22.10 2.22 -13.27
CA LYS A 226 22.60 3.58 -13.08
C LYS A 226 21.50 4.59 -13.42
N ASP A 227 21.12 5.42 -12.46
CA ASP A 227 20.16 6.49 -12.71
C ASP A 227 20.87 7.67 -13.40
N GLU A 228 20.21 8.30 -14.37
CA GLU A 228 20.78 9.42 -15.16
C GLU A 228 21.19 10.62 -14.27
N GLY A 229 20.58 10.71 -13.08
CA GLY A 229 20.88 11.72 -12.07
C GLY A 229 22.10 11.42 -11.19
N GLU A 230 22.61 10.18 -11.17
CA GLU A 230 23.70 9.79 -10.26
C GLU A 230 24.99 10.59 -10.49
N GLY A 231 25.23 11.10 -11.71
CA GLY A 231 26.40 11.93 -11.99
C GLY A 231 26.33 13.34 -11.38
N LYS A 232 25.13 13.85 -11.08
CA LYS A 232 24.88 15.29 -10.86
C LYS A 232 24.91 15.73 -9.39
N GLY A 233 25.37 14.90 -8.47
CA GLY A 233 25.40 15.32 -7.05
C GLY A 233 24.02 15.27 -6.40
N ILE A 234 23.88 16.01 -5.31
CA ILE A 234 22.60 16.36 -4.66
C ILE A 234 21.63 16.97 -5.67
N LYS A 235 22.16 17.68 -6.68
CA LYS A 235 21.38 18.33 -7.74
C LYS A 235 20.73 17.32 -8.70
N GLY A 236 21.15 16.05 -8.66
CA GLY A 236 20.52 14.97 -9.41
C GLY A 236 19.20 14.48 -8.80
N LEU A 237 18.90 14.84 -7.55
CA LEU A 237 17.67 14.41 -6.89
C LEU A 237 16.47 15.30 -7.23
N PRO A 238 15.26 14.73 -7.21
CA PRO A 238 14.02 15.49 -7.31
C PRO A 238 13.92 16.56 -6.21
N LYS A 239 13.38 17.73 -6.57
CA LYS A 239 13.12 18.83 -5.61
C LYS A 239 12.10 18.44 -4.53
N HIS A 240 11.13 17.60 -4.89
CA HIS A 240 10.07 17.14 -4.00
C HIS A 240 10.29 15.66 -3.74
N PHE A 241 10.57 15.30 -2.49
CA PHE A 241 10.72 13.92 -2.04
C PHE A 241 10.27 13.80 -0.59
N ALA A 242 9.83 12.61 -0.20
CA ALA A 242 9.52 12.28 1.18
C ALA A 242 10.16 10.94 1.52
N ILE A 243 10.53 10.77 2.78
CA ILE A 243 11.07 9.52 3.31
C ILE A 243 9.96 8.88 4.14
N GLY A 244 9.56 7.68 3.74
CA GLY A 244 8.55 6.88 4.42
C GLY A 244 9.19 5.68 5.12
N THR A 245 8.49 5.17 6.13
CA THR A 245 8.82 3.90 6.79
C THR A 245 7.89 2.81 6.26
N ILE A 246 8.45 1.65 5.93
CA ILE A 246 7.67 0.49 5.49
C ILE A 246 6.86 -0.04 6.69
N VAL A 247 5.56 -0.20 6.51
CA VAL A 247 4.67 -0.78 7.53
C VAL A 247 4.75 -2.31 7.42
N PRO A 248 4.98 -3.05 8.52
CA PRO A 248 5.12 -4.49 8.47
C PRO A 248 3.83 -5.15 8.01
N SER A 249 3.96 -6.19 7.19
CA SER A 249 2.82 -6.90 6.64
C SER A 249 2.12 -7.76 7.71
N PRO A 250 0.79 -7.71 7.86
CA PRO A 250 0.06 -8.38 8.95
C PRO A 250 -0.13 -9.89 8.75
N LEU A 251 0.71 -10.55 7.96
CA LEU A 251 0.60 -12.00 7.72
C LEU A 251 0.82 -12.78 9.02
N PRO A 252 0.17 -13.96 9.19
CA PRO A 252 0.26 -14.76 10.41
C PRO A 252 1.69 -15.27 10.71
N PHE A 253 2.52 -15.40 9.67
CA PHE A 253 3.94 -15.74 9.78
C PHE A 253 4.85 -14.52 9.64
N GLY A 254 4.29 -13.31 9.65
CA GLY A 254 5.00 -12.03 9.49
C GLY A 254 5.79 -11.60 10.72
N GLY A 255 6.33 -12.55 11.50
CA GLY A 255 7.23 -12.27 12.62
C GLY A 255 8.59 -11.74 12.16
N ALA A 256 9.64 -12.02 12.94
CA ALA A 256 11.03 -11.67 12.62
C ALA A 256 11.56 -12.49 11.42
N SER A 257 11.08 -12.19 10.22
CA SER A 257 11.46 -12.85 8.97
C SER A 257 12.14 -11.85 8.04
N SER A 258 12.71 -12.33 6.93
CA SER A 258 13.42 -11.49 5.96
C SER A 258 12.63 -10.28 5.43
N GLU A 259 11.31 -10.32 5.51
CA GLU A 259 10.41 -9.24 5.09
C GLU A 259 10.15 -8.20 6.22
N ASN A 260 10.19 -8.62 7.49
CA ASN A 260 9.80 -7.82 8.64
C ASN A 260 10.93 -7.75 9.67
N LEU A 261 11.55 -6.57 9.79
CA LEU A 261 12.59 -6.30 10.79
C LEU A 261 12.04 -6.40 12.22
N THR A 262 12.86 -6.85 13.17
CA THR A 262 12.54 -6.81 14.60
C THR A 262 12.55 -5.38 15.15
N ARG A 263 12.00 -5.16 16.34
CA ARG A 263 12.01 -3.83 16.98
C ARG A 263 13.42 -3.30 17.26
N ALA A 264 14.41 -4.17 17.41
CA ALA A 264 15.79 -3.79 17.69
C ALA A 264 16.55 -3.37 16.42
N GLU A 265 16.26 -4.03 15.30
CA GLU A 265 16.85 -3.76 13.99
C GLU A 265 16.26 -2.50 13.34
N ARG A 266 14.97 -2.20 13.60
CA ARG A 266 14.33 -0.97 13.09
C ARG A 266 15.00 0.27 13.67
N LYS A 267 15.61 1.10 12.83
CA LYS A 267 16.21 2.39 13.25
C LYS A 267 15.40 3.57 12.77
N ARG A 268 15.92 4.76 13.06
CA ARG A 268 15.35 6.04 12.62
C ARG A 268 15.79 6.42 11.22
N SER A 269 16.91 5.90 10.73
CA SER A 269 17.53 6.27 9.46
C SER A 269 18.03 5.04 8.73
N LEU A 270 17.97 5.06 7.40
CA LEU A 270 18.55 4.05 6.52
C LEU A 270 20.06 3.87 6.76
N VAL A 271 20.78 4.98 7.02
CA VAL A 271 22.23 4.93 7.24
C VAL A 271 22.56 4.27 8.58
N ASP A 272 21.72 4.48 9.60
CA ASP A 272 21.92 3.84 10.90
C ASP A 272 21.71 2.32 10.80
N GLU A 273 20.76 1.85 9.98
CA GLU A 273 20.56 0.42 9.70
C GLU A 273 21.79 -0.19 9.02
N LEU A 274 22.32 0.50 8.00
CA LEU A 274 23.52 0.06 7.28
C LEU A 274 24.78 0.00 8.17
N VAL A 275 24.90 0.90 9.16
CA VAL A 275 26.03 0.89 10.10
C VAL A 275 25.93 -0.27 11.08
N ASP A 276 24.71 -0.68 11.44
CA ASP A 276 24.50 -1.83 12.32
C ASP A 276 24.71 -3.17 11.58
N ASP A 277 24.61 -3.21 10.25
CA ASP A 277 24.87 -4.39 9.43
C ASP A 277 26.34 -4.85 9.50
N ALA A 278 26.57 -6.02 10.10
CA ALA A 278 27.90 -6.59 10.30
C ALA A 278 28.62 -6.91 8.97
N GLU A 279 27.90 -7.33 7.94
CA GLU A 279 28.50 -7.66 6.63
C GLU A 279 28.97 -6.41 5.88
N ALA A 280 28.13 -5.39 5.84
CA ALA A 280 28.42 -4.11 5.19
C ALA A 280 29.64 -3.44 5.85
N THR A 281 29.68 -3.40 7.19
CA THR A 281 30.81 -2.82 7.93
C THR A 281 32.13 -3.56 7.69
N ARG A 282 32.11 -4.90 7.68
CA ARG A 282 33.29 -5.73 7.37
C ARG A 282 33.81 -5.45 5.97
N TYR A 283 32.92 -5.43 4.97
CA TYR A 283 33.29 -5.15 3.59
C TYR A 283 33.88 -3.74 3.44
N ALA A 284 33.18 -2.73 3.96
CA ALA A 284 33.61 -1.34 3.90
C ALA A 284 34.98 -1.15 4.57
N LYS A 285 35.21 -1.73 5.74
CA LYS A 285 36.50 -1.66 6.45
C LYS A 285 37.63 -2.30 5.64
N ARG A 286 37.41 -3.49 5.09
CA ARG A 286 38.39 -4.18 4.23
C ARG A 286 38.74 -3.34 3.01
N LYS A 287 37.73 -2.91 2.24
CA LYS A 287 37.94 -2.11 1.02
C LYS A 287 38.57 -0.75 1.32
N PHE A 288 38.20 -0.12 2.43
CA PHE A 288 38.83 1.13 2.86
C PHE A 288 40.32 0.92 3.14
N GLY A 289 40.69 -0.17 3.84
CA GLY A 289 42.08 -0.55 4.05
C GLY A 289 42.85 -0.75 2.74
N ASP A 290 42.29 -1.51 1.80
CA ASP A 290 42.89 -1.73 0.47
C ASP A 290 43.13 -0.41 -0.27
N LEU A 291 42.13 0.49 -0.25
CA LEU A 291 42.20 1.78 -0.94
C LEU A 291 43.18 2.73 -0.27
N GLN A 292 43.23 2.78 1.06
CA GLN A 292 44.23 3.57 1.79
C GLN A 292 45.64 3.02 1.57
N GLY A 293 45.81 1.69 1.52
CA GLY A 293 47.08 1.06 1.15
C GLY A 293 47.53 1.45 -0.25
N LYS A 294 46.65 1.33 -1.24
CA LYS A 294 46.92 1.73 -2.63
C LYS A 294 47.21 3.23 -2.75
N ARG A 295 46.41 4.09 -2.11
CA ARG A 295 46.59 5.55 -2.12
C ARG A 295 47.87 5.97 -1.38
N GLY A 296 48.18 5.29 -0.27
CA GLY A 296 49.40 5.47 0.51
C GLY A 296 50.64 5.05 -0.27
N ALA A 297 50.60 3.94 -1.02
CA ALA A 297 51.70 3.51 -1.88
C ALA A 297 51.90 4.41 -3.11
N ALA A 298 50.80 4.92 -3.69
CA ALA A 298 50.82 5.83 -4.83
C ALA A 298 51.11 7.29 -4.46
N GLY A 299 51.03 7.64 -3.16
CA GLY A 299 51.20 8.98 -2.64
C GLY A 299 52.58 9.58 -2.92
N ARG A 300 52.62 10.88 -3.21
CA ARG A 300 53.87 11.62 -3.46
C ARG A 300 54.86 11.47 -2.30
N ASN A 301 54.37 11.46 -1.06
CA ASN A 301 55.23 11.58 0.13
C ASN A 301 55.93 10.27 0.50
N THR A 302 55.42 9.13 0.05
CA THR A 302 55.94 7.77 0.33
C THR A 302 56.77 7.22 -0.83
N ARG A 303 56.47 7.60 -2.08
CA ARG A 303 57.28 7.25 -3.26
C ARG A 303 58.72 7.74 -3.18
N PHE A 304 58.97 8.92 -2.60
CA PHE A 304 60.32 9.48 -2.47
C PHE A 304 61.07 9.01 -1.21
N GLY A 305 60.39 8.55 -0.15
CA GLY A 305 61.02 8.14 1.11
C GLY A 305 61.71 6.78 1.08
N LYS A 306 61.27 5.87 0.20
CA LYS A 306 61.88 4.53 0.02
C LYS A 306 63.08 4.50 -0.94
N GLN A 307 63.39 5.61 -1.63
CA GLN A 307 64.59 5.73 -2.46
C GLN A 307 65.82 6.21 -1.68
N ARG A 308 65.94 5.88 -0.39
CA ARG A 308 67.21 6.05 0.34
C ARG A 308 68.18 5.02 -0.21
N ARG A 309 68.98 5.45 -1.19
CA ARG A 309 70.03 4.67 -1.86
C ARG A 309 70.92 4.04 -0.79
N THR A 310 71.00 2.71 -0.78
CA THR A 310 72.00 1.98 -0.02
C THR A 310 73.37 2.42 -0.52
N LYS A 311 74.15 3.07 0.35
CA LYS A 311 75.52 3.48 0.04
C LYS A 311 76.38 2.22 0.20
N TRP A 312 76.93 1.75 -0.91
CA TRP A 312 77.95 0.70 -0.94
C TRP A 312 79.30 1.30 -0.50
#